data_AF-A0A7X0A9B9-F1
#
_entry.id   AF-A0A7X0A9B9-F1
#
_cell.length_a   1.000
_cell.length_b   1.000
_cell.length_c   1.000
_cell.angle_alpha   90.00
_cell.angle_beta   90.00
_cell.angle_gamma   90.00
#
_symmetry.space_group_name_H-M   'P 1'
#
loop_
_entity.id
_entity.type
_entity.pdbx_description
1 polymer ?
#
loop_
_entity_poly.entity_id
_entity_poly.type
_entity_poly.pdbx_seq_one_letter_code
_entity_poly.pdbx_strand_id
1 'polypeptide(L)' 'MNPKFRNLFIIGGSVALLLLIIQIIITYPDVSAKGILLNALPALFLYFLAYKTYHEHKDGELM' A
#
# COMPACT_ATOMS: atom_id res chain seq x y z
N MET A 1 6.78 1.87 17.75
CA MET A 1 7.28 2.73 16.65
C MET A 1 6.49 4.04 16.59
N ASN A 2 7.09 5.13 16.13
CA ASN A 2 6.44 6.46 16.10
C ASN A 2 5.19 6.43 15.17
N PRO A 3 3.99 6.83 15.62
CA PRO A 3 2.74 6.78 14.83
C PRO A 3 2.81 7.52 13.49
N LYS A 4 3.78 8.44 13.34
CA LYS A 4 4.08 9.13 12.07
C LYS A 4 4.43 8.16 10.93
N PHE A 5 5.10 7.04 11.21
CA PHE A 5 5.47 6.05 10.18
C PHE A 5 4.26 5.30 9.63
N ARG A 6 3.27 4.98 10.49
CA ARG A 6 2.02 4.36 10.06
C ARG A 6 1.29 5.23 9.04
N ASN A 7 1.15 6.52 9.32
CA ASN A 7 0.52 7.46 8.38
C ASN A 7 1.29 7.55 7.06
N LEU A 8 2.63 7.54 7.11
CA LEU A 8 3.46 7.55 5.91
C LEU A 8 3.19 6.32 5.02
N PHE A 9 3.09 5.13 5.61
CA PHE A 9 2.79 3.90 4.86
C PHE A 9 1.38 3.87 4.30
N ILE A 10 0.38 4.40 5.03
CA ILE A 10 -1.00 4.52 4.53
C ILE A 10 -1.07 5.49 3.35
N ILE A 11 -0.42 6.66 3.46
CA ILE A 11 -0.36 7.66 2.39
C ILE A 11 0.37 7.08 1.18
N GLY A 12 1.52 6.43 1.39
CA GLY A 12 2.28 5.78 0.33
C GLY A 12 1.49 4.68 -0.38
N GLY A 13 0.79 3.83 0.38
CA GLY A 13 -0.08 2.78 -0.17
C GLY A 13 -1.25 3.35 -0.97
N SER A 14 -1.83 4.47 -0.53
CA SER A 14 -2.92 5.16 -1.23
C SER A 14 -2.45 5.75 -2.56
N VAL A 15 -1.28 6.40 -2.57
CA VAL A 15 -0.67 6.95 -3.78
C VAL A 15 -0.31 5.84 -4.78
N ALA A 16 0.29 4.75 -4.31
CA ALA A 16 0.62 3.60 -5.16
C ALA A 16 -0.64 2.97 -5.80
N LEU A 17 -1.74 2.88 -5.03
CA LEU A 17 -3.01 2.37 -5.53
C LEU A 17 -3.63 3.30 -6.59
N LEU A 18 -3.59 4.62 -6.38
CA LEU A 18 -4.04 5.60 -7.37
C LEU A 18 -3.24 5.50 -8.68
N LEU A 19 -1.92 5.36 -8.60
CA LEU A 19 -1.06 5.18 -9.77
C LEU A 19 -1.42 3.89 -10.53
N LEU A 20 -1.73 2.80 -9.83
CA LEU A 20 -2.19 1.56 -10.44
C LEU A 20 -3.52 1.76 -11.20
N ILE A 21 -4.48 2.47 -10.61
CA ILE A 21 -5.76 2.78 -11.28
C ILE A 21 -5.51 3.60 -12.55
N ILE A 22 -4.69 4.65 -12.47
CA ILE A 22 -4.34 5.49 -13.62
C ILE A 22 -3.69 4.66 -14.72
N GLN A 23 -2.77 3.76 -14.35
CA GLN A 23 -2.12 2.86 -15.30
C GLN A 23 -3.13 1.95 -16.01
N ILE A 24 -4.09 1.37 -15.28
CA ILE A 24 -5.15 0.53 -15.86
C ILE A 24 -5.97 1.32 -16.89
N ILE A 25 -6.32 2.58 -16.57
CA ILE A 25 -7.10 3.45 -17.45
C ILE A 25 -6.32 3.76 -18.75
N ILE A 26 -5.04 4.11 -18.63
CA ILE A 26 -4.20 4.48 -19.79
C ILE A 26 -3.89 3.27 -20.68
N THR A 27 -3.74 2.09 -20.08
CA THR A 27 -3.36 0.87 -20.81
C THR A 27 -4.55 0.18 -21.46
N TYR A 28 -5.78 0.66 -21.24
CA TYR A 28 -6.97 0.07 -21.85
C TYR A 28 -6.97 0.28 -23.38
N PRO A 29 -7.27 -0.75 -24.20
CA PRO A 29 -7.78 -2.07 -23.83
C PRO A 29 -6.73 -3.18 -23.64
N ASP A 30 -5.44 -2.92 -23.88
CA ASP A 30 -4.35 -3.91 -23.81
C ASP A 30 -3.86 -4.16 -22.37
N VAL A 31 -4.80 -4.37 -21.46
CA VAL A 31 -4.49 -4.47 -20.03
C VAL A 31 -4.00 -5.88 -19.68
N SER A 32 -2.72 -6.01 -19.35
CA SER A 32 -2.14 -7.28 -18.89
C SER A 32 -2.47 -7.56 -17.43
N ALA A 33 -3.28 -8.61 -17.18
CA ALA A 33 -3.62 -9.05 -15.82
C ALA A 33 -2.38 -9.38 -14.96
N LYS A 34 -1.33 -9.94 -15.57
CA LYS A 34 -0.06 -10.22 -14.88
C LYS A 34 0.67 -8.93 -14.49
N GLY A 35 0.64 -7.92 -15.37
CA GLY A 35 1.22 -6.61 -15.10
C GLY A 35 0.52 -5.89 -13.95
N ILE A 36 -0.82 -5.93 -13.94
CA ILE A 36 -1.62 -5.36 -12.84
C ILE A 36 -1.26 -6.03 -11.50
N LEU A 37 -1.19 -7.36 -11.47
CA LEU A 37 -0.89 -8.08 -10.24
C LEU A 37 0.49 -7.72 -9.68
N LEU A 38 1.50 -7.62 -10.56
CA LEU A 38 2.86 -7.19 -10.17
C LEU A 38 2.88 -5.74 -9.69
N ASN A 39 2.17 -4.84 -10.37
CA ASN A 39 2.11 -3.43 -10.00
C ASN A 39 1.27 -3.17 -8.73
N ALA A 40 0.44 -4.13 -8.32
CA ALA A 40 -0.29 -4.08 -7.05
C ALA A 40 0.57 -4.48 -5.84
N LEU A 41 1.64 -5.25 -6.04
CA LEU A 41 2.53 -5.70 -4.95
C LEU A 41 3.10 -4.56 -4.10
N PRO A 42 3.60 -3.45 -4.67
CA PRO A 42 4.09 -2.31 -3.88
C PRO A 42 3.01 -1.69 -2.99
N ALA A 43 1.78 -1.52 -3.52
CA ALA A 43 0.67 -0.99 -2.75
C ALA A 43 0.30 -1.93 -1.59
N LEU A 44 0.18 -3.24 -1.88
CA LEU A 44 -0.08 -4.27 -0.87
C LEU A 44 1.00 -4.33 0.20
N PHE A 45 2.27 -4.22 -0.19
CA PHE A 45 3.41 -4.20 0.73
C PHE A 45 3.37 -2.99 1.66
N LEU A 46 3.07 -1.80 1.13
CA LEU A 46 2.93 -0.57 1.93
C LEU A 46 1.77 -0.68 2.92
N TYR A 47 0.62 -1.22 2.48
CA TYR A 47 -0.50 -1.48 3.40
C TYR A 47 -0.17 -2.55 4.44
N PHE A 48 0.60 -3.58 4.09
CA PHE A 48 1.07 -4.58 5.04
C PHE A 48 2.00 -3.97 6.10
N LEU A 49 2.94 -3.11 5.71
CA LEU A 49 3.79 -2.38 6.65
C LEU A 49 2.97 -1.42 7.53
N ALA A 50 1.97 -0.74 6.97
CA ALA A 50 1.03 0.08 7.75
C ALA A 50 0.27 -0.75 8.79
N TYR A 51 -0.15 -1.96 8.44
CA TYR A 51 -0.83 -2.89 9.35
C TYR A 51 0.10 -3.41 10.45
N LYS A 52 1.32 -3.84 10.09
CA LYS A 52 2.32 -4.32 11.05
C LYS A 52 2.69 -3.23 12.06
N THR A 53 2.92 -2.00 11.58
CA THR A 53 3.25 -0.85 12.44
C THR A 53 2.10 -0.45 13.36
N TYR A 54 0.84 -0.69 12.97
CA TYR A 54 -0.31 -0.52 13.84
C TYR A 54 -0.35 -1.54 14.97
N HIS A 55 -0.09 -2.82 14.67
CA HIS A 55 -0.05 -3.88 15.67
C HIS A 55 1.11 -3.69 16.67
N GLU A 56 2.30 -3.33 16.20
CA GLU A 56 3.44 -3.03 17.07
C GLU A 56 3.22 -1.80 17.97
N HIS A 57 2.39 -0.83 17.54
CA HIS A 57 2.01 0.28 18.40
C HIS A 57 1.03 -0.14 19.50
N LYS A 58 0.08 -1.02 19.17
CA LYS A 58 -0.92 -1.54 20.12
C LYS A 58 -0.32 -2.44 21.19
N ASP A 59 0.63 -3.31 20.83
CA ASP A 59 1.31 -4.18 21.81
C ASP A 59 2.21 -3.39 22.77
N GLY A 60 2.75 -2.24 22.34
CA GLY A 60 3.53 -1.35 23.21
C GLY A 60 2.70 -0.48 24.15
N GLU A 61 1.39 -0.30 23.89
CA GLU A 61 0.46 0.37 24.83
C GLU A 61 -0.14 -0.60 25.85
N LEU A 62 0.00 -1.91 25.65
CA LEU A 62 -0.44 -2.98 26.55
C LEU A 62 0.66 -3.46 27.52
N MET A 63 1.85 -2.86 27.46
CA MET A 63 2.95 -3.05 28.42
C MET A 63 3.04 -1.88 29.39
#